data_AF-A0A776BAJ9-F1
#
_entry.id   AF-A0A776BAJ9-F1
#
_cell.length_a   1.000
_cell.length_b   1.000
_cell.length_c   1.000
_cell.angle_alpha   90.00
_cell.angle_beta   90.00
_cell.angle_gamma   90.00
#
_symmetry.space_group_name_H-M   'P 1'
#
loop_
_entity.id
_entity.type
_entity.pdbx_description
1 polymer ?
#
loop_
_entity_poly.entity_id
_entity_poly.type
_entity_poly.pdbx_seq_one_letter_code
_entity_poly.pdbx_strand_id
1 'polypeptide(L)'
;MLSREDFYMIKQMRQQGAYIVDIATQIGCSERTVRRYLKYPEPPARKTRHKMVKLKPFMDYIDMRLAENVWNSEVIFAEIKA
;
A
#
# COMPACT_ATOMS: atom_id res chain seq x y z
N MET A 1 -2.55 12.54 -2.56
CA MET A 1 -2.29 11.77 -1.30
C MET A 1 -1.27 12.58 -0.53
N LEU A 2 -1.49 12.84 0.76
CA LEU A 2 -0.47 13.53 1.57
C LEU A 2 0.80 12.69 1.63
N SER A 3 1.92 13.37 1.47
CA SER A 3 3.25 12.79 1.51
C SER A 3 3.62 12.40 2.95
N ARG A 4 4.71 11.64 3.09
CA ARG A 4 5.30 11.35 4.41
C ARG A 4 5.84 12.63 5.06
N GLU A 5 6.30 13.59 4.26
CA GLU A 5 6.82 14.88 4.72
C GLU A 5 5.70 15.73 5.32
N ASP A 6 4.54 15.79 4.66
CA ASP A 6 3.37 16.53 5.14
C ASP A 6 2.92 16.02 6.52
N PHE A 7 3.02 14.71 6.76
CA PHE A 7 2.71 14.12 8.07
C PHE A 7 3.62 14.66 9.19
N TYR A 8 4.91 14.78 8.93
CA TYR A 8 5.85 15.32 9.92
C TYR A 8 5.71 16.84 10.06
N MET A 9 5.45 17.56 8.97
CA MET A 9 5.15 19.00 9.03
C MET A 9 3.90 19.28 9.88
N ILE A 10 2.82 18.51 9.73
CA ILE A 10 1.62 18.63 10.58
C ILE A 10 1.97 18.50 12.07
N LYS A 11 2.80 17.51 12.43
CA LYS A 11 3.22 17.29 13.82
C LYS A 11 4.10 18.42 14.33
N GLN A 12 5.06 18.87 13.53
CA GLN A 12 5.96 19.96 13.89
C GLN A 12 5.21 21.28 14.09
N MET A 13 4.33 21.65 13.16
CA MET A 13 3.51 22.86 13.28
C MET A 13 2.61 22.81 14.51
N ARG A 14 2.06 21.63 14.85
CA ARG A 14 1.27 21.48 16.07
C ARG A 14 2.10 21.61 17.34
N GLN A 15 3.34 21.12 17.35
CA GLN A 15 4.27 21.32 18.46
C GLN A 15 4.68 22.79 18.62
N GLN A 16 4.77 23.53 17.52
CA GLN A 16 5.01 24.97 17.51
C GLN A 16 3.78 25.80 17.93
N GLY A 17 2.64 25.15 18.22
CA GLY A 17 1.42 25.81 18.71
C GLY A 17 0.47 26.29 17.62
N ALA A 18 0.71 25.98 16.34
CA ALA A 18 -0.18 26.39 15.25
C ALA A 18 -1.60 25.81 15.41
N TYR A 19 -2.60 26.58 14.96
CA TYR A 19 -3.99 26.15 14.96
C TYR A 19 -4.23 25.13 13.84
N ILE A 20 -5.19 24.24 14.08
CA ILE A 20 -5.53 23.16 13.13
C ILE A 20 -5.98 23.73 11.76
N VAL A 21 -6.67 24.87 11.78
CA VAL A 21 -7.14 25.59 10.57
C VAL A 21 -5.96 26.12 9.75
N ASP A 22 -4.95 26.69 10.41
CA ASP A 22 -3.76 27.23 9.75
C ASP A 22 -2.92 26.12 9.14
N ILE A 23 -2.75 25.01 9.85
CA ILE A 23 -2.05 23.82 9.34
C ILE A 23 -2.78 23.26 8.10
N ALA A 24 -4.11 23.20 8.16
CA ALA A 24 -4.95 22.71 7.07
C ALA A 24 -4.83 23.59 5.82
N THR A 25 -4.86 24.91 5.98
CA THR A 25 -4.73 25.87 4.87
C THR A 25 -3.32 25.86 4.27
N GLN A 26 -2.27 25.84 5.09
CA GLN A 26 -0.88 25.82 4.62
C GLN A 26 -0.52 24.53 3.84
N ILE A 27 -1.02 23.39 4.30
CA ILE A 27 -0.74 22.08 3.68
C ILE A 27 -1.72 21.77 2.54
N GLY A 28 -2.83 22.51 2.43
CA GLY A 28 -3.87 22.27 1.44
C GLY A 28 -4.67 20.99 1.71
N CYS A 29 -4.95 20.70 2.98
CA CYS A 29 -5.72 19.53 3.39
C CYS A 29 -6.90 19.91 4.30
N SER A 30 -7.82 18.98 4.55
CA SER A 30 -8.94 19.24 5.47
C SER A 30 -8.49 19.18 6.93
N GLU A 31 -9.12 19.98 7.80
CA GLU A 31 -8.91 19.91 9.25
C GLU A 31 -9.10 18.50 9.82
N ARG A 32 -10.03 17.74 9.24
CA ARG A 32 -10.26 16.33 9.60
C ARG A 32 -9.01 15.48 9.38
N THR A 33 -8.24 15.80 8.34
CA THR A 33 -6.98 15.12 8.03
C THR A 33 -5.90 15.48 9.03
N VAL A 34 -5.76 16.75 9.37
CA VAL A 34 -4.85 17.23 10.43
C VAL A 34 -5.17 16.53 11.76
N ARG A 35 -6.44 16.55 12.20
CA ARG A 35 -6.88 15.86 13.43
C ARG A 35 -6.60 14.36 13.41
N ARG A 36 -6.78 13.70 12.25
CA ARG A 36 -6.48 12.27 12.08
C ARG A 36 -4.98 12.02 12.20
N TYR A 37 -4.14 12.83 11.55
CA TYR A 37 -2.69 12.63 11.50
C TYR A 37 -2.01 12.93 12.83
N LEU A 38 -2.54 13.89 13.61
CA LEU A 38 -2.09 14.14 14.97
C LEU A 38 -2.33 12.95 15.93
N LYS A 39 -3.36 12.13 15.67
CA LYS A 39 -3.65 10.93 16.47
C LYS A 39 -2.76 9.75 16.10
N TYR A 40 -2.23 9.71 14.88
CA TYR A 40 -1.43 8.58 14.42
C TYR A 40 0.01 8.71 14.93
N PRO A 41 0.60 7.62 15.47
CA PRO A 41 2.01 7.63 15.85
C PRO A 41 2.91 7.77 14.62
N GLU A 42 2.52 7.12 13.52
CA GLU A 42 3.30 7.03 12.29
C GLU A 42 2.49 7.42 11.05
N PRO A 43 3.16 7.86 9.97
CA PRO A 43 2.50 8.16 8.70
C PRO A 43 1.81 6.91 8.16
N PRO A 44 0.57 7.02 7.63
CA PRO A 44 -0.15 5.86 7.11
C PRO A 44 0.62 5.23 5.95
N ALA A 45 1.11 4.01 6.16
CA ALA A 45 1.80 3.25 5.12
C ALA A 45 0.83 2.84 4.01
N ARG A 46 1.30 2.91 2.76
CA ARG A 46 0.55 2.35 1.64
C ARG A 46 0.48 0.84 1.81
N LYS A 47 -0.72 0.27 1.83
CA LYS A 47 -0.89 -1.19 1.88
C LYS A 47 -0.20 -1.81 0.68
N THR A 48 0.79 -2.67 0.92
CA THR A 48 1.43 -3.47 -0.13
C THR A 48 0.38 -4.36 -0.77
N ARG A 49 0.23 -4.30 -2.09
CA ARG A 49 -0.61 -5.26 -2.79
C ARG A 49 0.09 -6.62 -2.74
N HIS A 50 -0.57 -7.62 -2.17
CA HIS A 50 -0.08 -9.00 -2.25
C HIS A 50 -0.22 -9.46 -3.71
N LYS A 51 0.87 -9.38 -4.47
CA LYS A 51 0.92 -9.91 -5.84
C LYS A 51 0.86 -11.44 -5.79
N MET A 52 0.25 -12.04 -6.81
CA MET A 52 0.32 -13.48 -7.08
C MET A 52 -0.24 -14.39 -5.96
N VAL A 53 -1.14 -13.90 -5.09
CA VAL A 53 -1.72 -14.73 -4.00
C VAL A 53 -2.38 -16.00 -4.51
N LYS A 54 -3.09 -15.92 -5.65
CA LYS A 54 -3.75 -17.08 -6.27
C LYS A 54 -2.78 -18.02 -6.98
N LEU A 55 -1.63 -17.50 -7.42
CA LEU A 55 -0.65 -18.24 -8.21
C LEU A 55 0.38 -18.94 -7.32
N LYS A 56 0.68 -18.34 -6.16
CA LYS A 56 1.65 -18.85 -5.16
C LYS A 56 1.53 -20.35 -4.85
N PRO A 57 0.33 -20.91 -4.61
CA PRO A 57 0.20 -22.33 -4.30
C PRO A 57 0.60 -23.27 -5.45
N PHE A 58 0.65 -22.77 -6.68
CA PHE A 58 0.84 -23.56 -7.89
C PHE A 58 2.18 -23.28 -8.59
N MET A 59 3.01 -22.37 -8.04
CA MET A 59 4.27 -21.97 -8.67
C MET A 59 5.20 -23.16 -8.91
N ASP A 60 5.37 -24.03 -7.89
CA ASP A 60 6.27 -25.19 -8.01
C ASP A 60 5.83 -26.15 -9.13
N TYR A 61 4.51 -26.32 -9.30
CA TYR A 61 3.94 -27.15 -10.36
C TYR A 61 4.12 -26.51 -11.74
N ILE A 62 3.91 -25.20 -11.84
CA ILE A 62 4.10 -24.45 -13.08
C ILE A 62 5.59 -24.51 -13.50
N ASP A 63 6.51 -24.31 -12.56
CA ASP A 63 7.95 -24.35 -12.82
C ASP A 63 8.41 -25.74 -13.29
N MET A 64 7.85 -26.81 -12.70
CA MET A 64 8.06 -28.19 -13.17
C MET A 64 7.60 -28.37 -14.63
N ARG A 65 6.41 -27.90 -14.98
CA ARG A 65 5.86 -28.02 -16.34
C ARG A 65 6.63 -27.19 -17.37
N LEU A 66 7.09 -26.01 -16.98
CA LEU A 66 7.95 -25.18 -17.82
C LEU A 66 9.31 -25.85 -18.06
N ALA A 67 9.87 -26.52 -17.05
CA ALA A 67 11.11 -27.30 -17.21
C ALA A 67 10.94 -28.51 -18.16
N GLU A 68 9.73 -29.08 -18.21
CA GLU A 68 9.35 -30.13 -19.17
C GLU A 68 9.05 -29.60 -20.59
N ASN A 69 9.29 -28.31 -20.87
CA ASN A 69 8.94 -27.61 -22.11
C ASN A 69 7.44 -27.56 -22.43
N VAL A 70 6.58 -27.67 -21.42
CA VAL A 70 5.14 -27.39 -21.57
C VAL A 70 4.91 -25.91 -21.32
N TRP A 71 4.77 -25.14 -22.39
CA TRP A 71 4.57 -23.68 -22.32
C TRP A 71 3.10 -23.25 -22.48
N ASN A 72 2.19 -24.18 -22.75
CA ASN A 72 0.79 -23.86 -22.96
C ASN A 72 0.06 -23.64 -21.62
N SER A 73 -0.37 -22.41 -21.39
CA SER A 73 -1.07 -22.01 -20.16
C SER A 73 -2.43 -22.69 -19.97
N GLU A 74 -3.16 -23.01 -21.05
CA GLU A 74 -4.47 -23.67 -20.92
C GLU A 74 -4.34 -25.11 -20.43
N VAL A 75 -3.28 -25.80 -20.88
CA VAL A 75 -2.95 -27.17 -20.45
C VAL A 75 -2.59 -27.15 -18.97
N ILE A 76 -1.65 -26.29 -18.57
CA ILE A 76 -1.22 -26.16 -17.18
C ILE A 76 -2.40 -25.77 -16.27
N PHE A 77 -3.30 -24.90 -16.75
CA PHE A 77 -4.48 -24.51 -15.99
C PHE A 77 -5.50 -25.66 -15.84
N ALA A 78 -5.72 -26.45 -16.89
CA ALA A 78 -6.59 -27.62 -16.82
C ALA A 78 -6.04 -28.67 -15.83
N GLU A 79 -4.73 -28.87 -15.82
CA GLU A 79 -4.04 -29.78 -14.89
C GLU A 79 -4.14 -29.33 -13.43
N ILE A 80 -3.98 -28.03 -13.17
CA ILE A 80 -4.10 -27.46 -11.81
C ILE A 80 -5.55 -27.53 -11.29
N LYS A 81 -6.54 -27.51 -12.19
CA LYS A 81 -7.97 -27.48 -11.84
C LYS A 81 -8.57 -28.87 -11.66
N ALA A 82 -7.94 -29.92 -12.18
CA ALA A 82 -8.36 -31.32 -12.08
C ALA A 82 -8.20 -31.86 -10.66
#